data_AF-A0A9E1WLK4-F1
#
_entry.id   AF-A0A9E1WLK4-F1
#
_cell.length_a   1.000
_cell.length_b   1.000
_cell.length_c   1.000
_cell.angle_alpha   90.00
_cell.angle_beta   90.00
_cell.angle_gamma   90.00
#
_symmetry.space_group_name_H-M   'P 1'
#
loop_
_entity.id
_entity.type
_entity.pdbx_description
1 polymer ?
#
loop_
_entity_poly.entity_id
_entity_poly.type
_entity_poly.pdbx_seq_one_letter_code
_entity_poly.pdbx_strand_id
1 'polypeptide(L)'
;MSDAIPIQGDVRSYRMTNIDMMRGLVIIIMALDHVRDYFQYAGLGVNIDDPAIGAGFYVTRWITHLCAPVFVLLAGTSIGLMEQRRTKKELSAFLFKRGLWLIFVEIAIISSALTLSWGEPAYDGAIIAFLQVIFGLGVSMLILSATIYFGARNCFILGVAILIGQEFVLPYLPIGTMFRGDNPAWISLFTMASFKAGPFYAVVGYTPLQWSAIMMIGYGTMGIFQKEPTERDALLRKIGISFIIAFFVIRGSDLFGDPNHWQMQELGMLSTVFDFFNVSKYPPSLLFFMITIGPMAIVCSYADRMQGWLKDTLVMLGRVPFAFYVVHFYLIHLLSVAFGMFQGFEMEQMRRMFIFYPEGYGTNLVGVYAVWLIVMAIMYPFCKWMYNIKRSRKDWWLSYL
;
A
#
# COMPACT_ATOMS: atom_id res chain seq x y z
N MET A 1 21.91 -23.35 28.27
CA MET A 1 22.56 -22.19 27.63
C MET A 1 21.93 -22.04 26.25
N SER A 2 21.10 -21.01 26.08
CA SER A 2 20.37 -20.74 24.85
C SER A 2 21.26 -19.87 23.97
N ASP A 3 21.90 -20.48 22.97
CA ASP A 3 22.71 -19.76 21.98
C ASP A 3 21.79 -18.91 21.10
N ALA A 4 21.60 -17.66 21.52
CA ALA A 4 21.04 -16.62 20.67
C ALA A 4 22.02 -16.40 19.50
N ILE A 5 21.67 -16.96 18.34
CA ILE A 5 22.41 -16.78 17.09
C ILE A 5 22.50 -15.28 16.79
N PRO A 6 23.69 -14.67 16.77
CA PRO A 6 23.83 -13.27 16.44
C PRO A 6 23.43 -13.09 14.96
N ILE A 7 22.41 -12.26 14.72
CA ILE A 7 21.97 -11.91 13.38
C ILE A 7 23.05 -11.02 12.77
N GLN A 8 24.04 -11.64 12.12
CA GLN A 8 25.10 -10.95 11.40
C GLN A 8 24.45 -10.09 10.30
N GLY A 9 24.57 -8.77 10.46
CA GLY A 9 23.90 -7.78 9.64
C GLY A 9 24.31 -7.88 8.17
N ASP A 10 23.32 -8.01 7.29
CA ASP A 10 23.53 -7.82 5.86
C ASP A 10 23.95 -6.36 5.62
N VAL A 11 25.13 -6.18 5.03
CA VAL A 11 25.73 -4.89 4.69
C VAL A 11 24.80 -4.04 3.79
N ARG A 12 23.84 -4.68 3.10
CA ARG A 12 22.99 -4.06 2.08
C ARG A 12 21.77 -3.27 2.59
N SER A 13 21.33 -3.45 3.84
CA SER A 13 20.26 -2.62 4.43
C SER A 13 20.46 -2.40 5.93
N TYR A 14 20.19 -1.19 6.40
CA TYR A 14 19.99 -0.95 7.84
C TYR A 14 18.66 -1.59 8.21
N ARG A 15 18.74 -2.83 8.73
CA ARG A 15 17.57 -3.64 9.06
C ARG A 15 17.21 -3.35 10.50
N MET A 16 16.13 -2.61 10.68
CA MET A 16 15.54 -2.44 11.98
C MET A 16 14.34 -3.33 12.13
N THR A 17 14.32 -4.06 13.25
CA THR A 17 13.28 -5.00 13.60
C THR A 17 11.90 -4.35 13.66
N ASN A 18 11.81 -3.09 14.14
CA ASN A 18 10.56 -2.36 14.16
C ASN A 18 10.02 -2.07 12.75
N ILE A 19 10.83 -1.56 11.83
CA ILE A 19 10.42 -1.29 10.44
C ILE A 19 10.00 -2.59 9.74
N ASP A 20 10.80 -3.65 9.88
CA ASP A 20 10.47 -4.96 9.31
C ASP A 20 9.16 -5.50 9.91
N MET A 21 8.97 -5.42 11.23
CA MET A 21 7.72 -5.85 11.88
C MET A 21 6.51 -5.09 11.34
N MET A 22 6.61 -3.76 11.21
CA MET A 22 5.51 -2.94 10.68
C MET A 22 5.17 -3.31 9.24
N ARG A 23 6.18 -3.54 8.38
CA ARG A 23 5.98 -4.04 7.00
C ARG A 23 5.30 -5.40 6.98
N GLY A 24 5.70 -6.31 7.87
CA GLY A 24 5.05 -7.61 8.00
C GLY A 24 3.60 -7.50 8.45
N LEU A 25 3.29 -6.60 9.38
CA LEU A 25 1.92 -6.36 9.82
C LEU A 25 1.06 -5.88 8.66
N VAL A 26 1.51 -4.84 7.95
CA VAL A 26 0.70 -4.28 6.86
C VAL A 26 0.61 -5.20 5.65
N ILE A 27 1.57 -6.10 5.41
CA ILE A 27 1.45 -7.05 4.29
C ILE A 27 0.39 -8.12 4.53
N ILE A 28 0.27 -8.58 5.78
CA ILE A 28 -0.77 -9.53 6.19
C ILE A 28 -2.15 -8.90 6.03
N ILE A 29 -2.30 -7.65 6.47
CA ILE A 29 -3.56 -6.90 6.37
C ILE A 29 -3.86 -6.59 4.90
N MET A 30 -2.87 -6.19 4.09
CA MET A 30 -3.06 -5.93 2.67
C MET A 30 -3.57 -7.17 1.92
N ALA A 31 -3.05 -8.36 2.25
CA ALA A 31 -3.52 -9.61 1.64
C ALA A 31 -5.01 -9.85 1.89
N LEU A 32 -5.56 -9.40 3.02
CA LEU A 32 -6.99 -9.48 3.30
C LEU A 32 -7.81 -8.61 2.34
N ASP A 33 -7.32 -7.41 1.97
CA ASP A 33 -7.98 -6.54 0.99
C ASP A 33 -8.10 -7.25 -0.36
N HIS A 34 -7.00 -7.86 -0.81
CA HIS A 34 -6.95 -8.54 -2.10
C HIS A 34 -7.74 -9.84 -2.11
N VAL A 35 -7.73 -10.62 -1.02
CA VAL A 35 -8.61 -11.80 -0.93
C VAL A 35 -10.08 -11.36 -0.95
N ARG A 36 -10.45 -10.27 -0.27
CA ARG A 36 -11.82 -9.74 -0.35
C ARG A 36 -12.17 -9.36 -1.78
N ASP A 37 -11.33 -8.59 -2.46
CA ASP A 37 -11.58 -8.14 -3.85
C ASP A 37 -11.86 -9.31 -4.80
N TYR A 38 -11.19 -10.45 -4.61
CA TYR A 38 -11.32 -11.63 -5.48
C TYR A 38 -12.37 -12.66 -5.04
N PHE A 39 -12.83 -12.65 -3.78
CA PHE A 39 -13.70 -13.71 -3.25
C PHE A 39 -15.03 -13.20 -2.70
N GLN A 40 -15.17 -11.90 -2.44
CA GLN A 40 -16.47 -11.35 -2.08
C GLN A 40 -17.46 -11.51 -3.23
N TYR A 41 -18.75 -11.63 -2.90
CA TYR A 41 -19.81 -11.66 -3.90
C TYR A 41 -19.68 -10.55 -4.94
N ALA A 42 -19.55 -10.96 -6.21
CA ALA A 42 -19.51 -10.06 -7.35
C ALA A 42 -20.86 -9.36 -7.54
N GLY A 43 -20.82 -8.12 -8.06
CA GLY A 43 -22.02 -7.33 -8.34
C GLY A 43 -22.66 -6.64 -7.13
N LEU A 44 -22.26 -6.96 -5.89
CA LEU A 44 -22.85 -6.31 -4.70
C LEU A 44 -22.44 -4.85 -4.48
N GLY A 45 -21.48 -4.31 -5.25
CA GLY A 45 -21.15 -2.88 -5.22
C GLY A 45 -20.88 -2.29 -3.83
N VAL A 46 -20.41 -3.10 -2.87
CA VAL A 46 -20.29 -2.69 -1.47
C VAL A 46 -19.11 -1.73 -1.34
N ASN A 47 -19.41 -0.45 -1.43
CA ASN A 47 -18.43 0.62 -1.24
C ASN A 47 -18.43 1.07 0.23
N ILE A 48 -17.28 1.57 0.69
CA ILE A 48 -17.12 2.00 2.09
C ILE A 48 -17.93 3.25 2.43
N ASP A 49 -18.37 4.00 1.41
CA ASP A 49 -19.22 5.18 1.51
C ASP A 49 -20.71 4.84 1.54
N ASP A 50 -21.11 3.57 1.34
CA ASP A 50 -22.49 3.14 1.50
C ASP A 50 -22.92 3.26 2.97
N PRO A 51 -23.89 4.12 3.32
CA PRO A 51 -24.36 4.27 4.70
C PRO A 51 -24.97 2.98 5.28
N ALA A 52 -25.42 2.05 4.43
CA ALA A 52 -26.00 0.76 4.82
C ALA A 52 -24.97 -0.37 4.92
N ILE A 53 -23.67 -0.09 4.74
CA ILE A 53 -22.62 -1.10 4.80
C ILE A 53 -22.63 -1.88 6.12
N GLY A 54 -22.56 -3.21 6.02
CA GLY A 54 -22.43 -4.07 7.19
C GLY A 54 -21.11 -3.81 7.94
N ALA A 55 -21.17 -3.72 9.27
CA ALA A 55 -20.02 -3.38 10.12
C ALA A 55 -18.77 -4.24 9.86
N GLY A 56 -18.94 -5.54 9.60
CA GLY A 56 -17.83 -6.43 9.27
C GLY A 56 -17.11 -6.04 7.97
N PHE A 57 -17.86 -5.67 6.94
CA PHE A 57 -17.29 -5.19 5.67
C PHE A 57 -16.61 -3.84 5.84
N TYR A 58 -17.27 -2.92 6.55
CA TYR A 58 -16.69 -1.61 6.84
C TYR A 58 -15.34 -1.73 7.55
N VAL A 59 -15.28 -2.45 8.67
CA VAL A 59 -14.04 -2.63 9.44
C VAL A 59 -12.96 -3.32 8.62
N THR A 60 -13.33 -4.35 7.84
CA THR A 60 -12.39 -5.05 6.95
C THR A 60 -11.83 -4.13 5.88
N ARG A 61 -12.66 -3.25 5.30
CA ARG A 61 -12.22 -2.30 4.29
C ARG A 61 -11.41 -1.16 4.89
N TRP A 62 -11.81 -0.66 6.06
CA TRP A 62 -11.15 0.44 6.74
C TRP A 62 -9.76 0.05 7.26
N ILE A 63 -9.60 -1.12 7.88
CA ILE A 63 -8.30 -1.53 8.43
C ILE A 63 -7.21 -1.68 7.36
N THR A 64 -7.59 -1.99 6.11
CA THR A 64 -6.64 -2.10 5.00
C THR A 64 -6.15 -0.73 4.50
N HIS A 65 -6.81 0.38 4.90
CA HIS A 65 -6.34 1.74 4.62
C HIS A 65 -4.98 2.03 5.26
N LEU A 66 -4.62 1.31 6.34
CA LEU A 66 -3.32 1.42 7.00
C LEU A 66 -2.16 1.01 6.08
N CYS A 67 -2.39 0.16 5.08
CA CYS A 67 -1.30 -0.56 4.41
C CYS A 67 -0.44 0.35 3.54
N ALA A 68 -1.06 1.01 2.55
CA ALA A 68 -0.35 1.85 1.59
C ALA A 68 0.45 3.01 2.23
N PRO A 69 -0.14 3.86 3.09
CA PRO A 69 0.60 4.99 3.68
C PRO A 69 1.77 4.52 4.54
N VAL A 70 1.61 3.45 5.33
CA VAL A 70 2.70 2.88 6.13
C VAL A 70 3.80 2.31 5.24
N PHE A 71 3.47 1.56 4.19
CA PHE A 71 4.46 1.02 3.26
C PHE A 71 5.28 2.12 2.59
N VAL A 72 4.61 3.13 2.06
CA VAL A 72 5.25 4.24 1.33
C VAL A 72 6.11 5.09 2.27
N LEU A 73 5.61 5.41 3.47
CA LEU A 73 6.35 6.15 4.49
C LEU A 73 7.61 5.37 4.91
N LEU A 74 7.47 4.09 5.26
CA LEU A 74 8.59 3.25 5.70
C LEU A 74 9.58 2.97 4.56
N ALA A 75 9.13 2.93 3.30
CA ALA A 75 10.01 2.88 2.14
C ALA A 75 10.90 4.14 2.09
N GLY A 76 10.30 5.33 2.19
CA GLY A 76 11.03 6.60 2.29
C GLY A 76 12.02 6.61 3.45
N THR A 77 11.59 6.22 4.66
CA THR A 77 12.46 6.14 5.84
C THR A 77 13.64 5.20 5.62
N SER A 78 13.40 4.02 5.04
CA SER A 78 14.48 3.07 4.74
C SER A 78 15.46 3.60 3.71
N ILE A 79 14.98 4.35 2.72
CA ILE A 79 15.83 5.04 1.74
C ILE A 79 16.72 6.07 2.46
N GLY A 80 16.16 6.86 3.37
CA GLY A 80 16.95 7.81 4.17
C GLY A 80 18.03 7.13 5.00
N LEU A 81 17.70 6.00 5.64
CA LEU A 81 18.69 5.22 6.41
C LEU A 81 19.80 4.61 5.53
N MET A 82 19.62 4.50 4.21
CA MET A 82 20.69 4.08 3.29
C MET A 82 21.75 5.17 3.06
N GLU A 83 21.46 6.45 3.37
CA GLU A 83 22.45 7.55 3.23
C GLU A 83 23.67 7.37 4.12
N GLN A 84 23.55 6.62 5.22
CA GLN A 84 24.69 6.32 6.08
C GLN A 84 25.76 5.45 5.40
N ARG A 85 25.44 4.80 4.27
CA ARG A 85 26.31 3.82 3.61
C ARG A 85 26.51 4.08 2.12
N ARG A 86 25.80 5.05 1.55
CA ARG A 86 25.84 5.37 0.13
C ARG A 86 25.97 6.87 -0.03
N THR A 87 26.78 7.27 -1.00
CA THR A 87 26.78 8.66 -1.45
C THR A 87 25.41 9.01 -2.05
N LYS A 88 25.04 10.30 -2.04
CA LYS A 88 23.79 10.74 -2.68
C LYS A 88 23.70 10.34 -4.15
N LYS A 89 24.81 10.35 -4.89
CA LYS A 89 24.85 9.93 -6.29
C LYS A 89 24.55 8.44 -6.46
N GLU A 90 25.13 7.58 -5.63
CA GLU A 90 24.84 6.14 -5.65
C GLU A 90 23.41 5.84 -5.22
N LEU A 91 22.89 6.56 -4.23
CA LEU A 91 21.51 6.43 -3.79
C LEU A 91 20.53 6.89 -4.87
N SER A 92 20.74 8.05 -5.49
CA SER A 92 19.95 8.55 -6.61
C SER A 92 19.89 7.54 -7.75
N ALA A 93 21.05 7.05 -8.20
CA ALA A 93 21.12 6.06 -9.28
C ALA A 93 20.42 4.73 -8.90
N PHE A 94 20.53 4.31 -7.65
CA PHE A 94 19.81 3.13 -7.15
C PHE A 94 18.30 3.32 -7.17
N LEU A 95 17.81 4.46 -6.67
CA LEU A 95 16.38 4.80 -6.65
C LEU A 95 15.82 4.91 -8.06
N PHE A 96 16.56 5.54 -8.99
CA PHE A 96 16.15 5.64 -10.38
C PHE A 96 15.98 4.26 -11.03
N LYS A 97 16.99 3.40 -10.93
CA LYS A 97 16.93 2.04 -11.48
C LYS A 97 15.84 1.19 -10.82
N ARG A 98 15.69 1.30 -9.50
CA ARG A 98 14.68 0.55 -8.75
C ARG A 98 13.27 1.05 -9.08
N GLY A 99 13.08 2.36 -9.23
CA GLY A 99 11.81 2.95 -9.62
C GLY A 99 11.36 2.48 -11.00
N LEU A 100 12.26 2.52 -11.99
CA LEU A 100 12.00 1.96 -13.33
C LEU A 100 11.68 0.46 -13.27
N TRP A 101 12.41 -0.30 -12.46
CA TRP A 101 12.14 -1.72 -12.26
C TRP A 101 10.74 -1.98 -11.69
N LEU A 102 10.31 -1.22 -10.69
CA LEU A 102 8.96 -1.36 -10.11
C LEU A 102 7.86 -1.02 -11.11
N ILE A 103 8.04 0.03 -11.91
CA ILE A 103 7.09 0.40 -12.99
C ILE A 103 7.00 -0.72 -14.02
N PHE A 104 8.15 -1.28 -14.43
CA PHE A 104 8.19 -2.42 -15.34
C PHE A 104 7.48 -3.64 -14.76
N VAL A 105 7.75 -3.99 -13.49
CA VAL A 105 7.09 -5.09 -12.79
C VAL A 105 5.57 -4.88 -12.74
N GLU A 106 5.10 -3.66 -12.49
CA GLU A 106 3.67 -3.38 -12.48
C GLU A 106 3.02 -3.69 -13.84
N ILE A 107 3.61 -3.15 -14.91
CA ILE A 107 3.05 -3.26 -16.26
C ILE A 107 3.17 -4.71 -16.79
N ALA A 108 4.30 -5.37 -16.56
CA ALA A 108 4.59 -6.67 -17.15
C ALA A 108 4.12 -7.87 -16.30
N ILE A 109 4.21 -7.76 -14.97
CA ILE A 109 4.00 -8.90 -14.05
C ILE A 109 2.70 -8.73 -13.25
N ILE A 110 2.42 -7.55 -12.70
CA ILE A 110 1.23 -7.35 -11.86
C ILE A 110 -0.02 -7.19 -12.72
N SER A 111 0.06 -6.44 -13.83
CA SER A 111 -1.08 -6.30 -14.75
C SER A 111 -1.51 -7.64 -15.34
N SER A 112 -0.56 -8.53 -15.66
CA SER A 112 -0.87 -9.91 -16.08
C SER A 112 -1.41 -10.78 -14.95
N ALA A 113 -1.00 -10.54 -13.70
CA ALA A 113 -1.59 -11.20 -12.54
C ALA A 113 -3.06 -10.82 -12.32
N LEU A 114 -3.48 -9.62 -12.73
CA LEU A 114 -4.87 -9.16 -12.59
C LEU A 114 -5.83 -9.77 -13.59
N THR A 115 -5.35 -10.19 -14.76
CA THR A 115 -6.20 -10.80 -15.80
C THR A 115 -5.89 -12.27 -16.04
N LEU A 116 -4.79 -12.80 -15.49
CA LEU A 116 -4.20 -14.09 -15.90
C LEU A 116 -4.06 -14.19 -17.44
N SER A 117 -3.79 -13.06 -18.07
CA SER A 117 -3.56 -12.94 -19.51
C SER A 117 -2.26 -12.19 -19.77
N TRP A 118 -1.55 -12.60 -20.82
CA TRP A 118 -0.26 -12.01 -21.19
C TRP A 118 -0.45 -11.11 -22.41
N GLY A 119 -0.99 -9.91 -22.17
CA GLY A 119 -1.19 -8.93 -23.22
C GLY A 119 -2.41 -9.19 -24.11
N GLU A 120 -3.41 -9.91 -23.61
CA GLU A 120 -4.67 -10.07 -24.32
C GLU A 120 -5.58 -8.87 -24.08
N PRO A 121 -6.30 -8.39 -25.12
CA PRO A 121 -7.33 -7.37 -24.95
C PRO A 121 -8.40 -7.81 -23.95
N ALA A 122 -8.60 -7.02 -22.89
CA ALA A 122 -9.53 -7.35 -21.80
C ALA A 122 -10.62 -6.29 -21.60
N TYR A 123 -10.44 -5.07 -22.09
CA TYR A 123 -11.43 -3.98 -22.00
C TYR A 123 -11.38 -3.10 -23.24
N ASP A 124 -12.53 -2.93 -23.90
CA ASP A 124 -12.68 -2.07 -25.09
C ASP A 124 -11.61 -2.33 -26.18
N GLY A 125 -11.31 -3.60 -26.43
CA GLY A 125 -10.29 -4.01 -27.41
C GLY A 125 -8.84 -3.69 -27.04
N ALA A 126 -8.58 -3.23 -25.81
CA ALA A 126 -7.27 -2.83 -25.32
C ALA A 126 -6.78 -3.72 -24.15
N ILE A 127 -5.46 -3.74 -23.97
CA ILE A 127 -4.78 -4.45 -22.88
C ILE A 127 -4.86 -3.58 -21.62
N ILE A 128 -5.47 -4.06 -20.55
CA ILE A 128 -5.58 -3.30 -19.31
C ILE A 128 -4.23 -3.28 -18.60
N ALA A 129 -3.71 -2.08 -18.34
CA ALA A 129 -2.57 -1.85 -17.46
C ALA A 129 -3.06 -1.10 -16.23
N PHE A 130 -3.38 -1.85 -15.17
CA PHE A 130 -3.86 -1.27 -13.91
C PHE A 130 -2.66 -0.93 -13.03
N LEU A 131 -2.40 0.36 -12.86
CA LEU A 131 -1.22 0.91 -12.21
C LEU A 131 -1.53 1.23 -10.74
N GLN A 132 -1.19 0.27 -9.86
CA GLN A 132 -1.47 0.24 -8.44
C GLN A 132 -0.30 0.74 -7.58
N VAL A 133 -0.20 0.22 -6.34
CA VAL A 133 0.73 0.69 -5.32
C VAL A 133 2.19 0.52 -5.71
N ILE A 134 2.56 -0.54 -6.46
CA ILE A 134 3.95 -0.72 -6.90
C ILE A 134 4.33 0.32 -7.96
N PHE A 135 3.42 0.67 -8.88
CA PHE A 135 3.64 1.80 -9.79
C PHE A 135 3.80 3.11 -9.02
N GLY A 136 2.91 3.39 -8.06
CA GLY A 136 3.01 4.56 -7.19
C GLY A 136 4.37 4.63 -6.48
N LEU A 137 4.81 3.53 -5.86
CA LEU A 137 6.13 3.39 -5.24
C LEU A 137 7.27 3.62 -6.26
N GLY A 138 7.15 3.07 -7.47
CA GLY A 138 8.13 3.21 -8.53
C GLY A 138 8.32 4.66 -8.95
N VAL A 139 7.23 5.37 -9.24
CA VAL A 139 7.27 6.80 -9.59
C VAL A 139 7.77 7.63 -8.41
N SER A 140 7.36 7.31 -7.18
CA SER A 140 7.88 7.99 -5.99
C SER A 140 9.39 7.83 -5.82
N MET A 141 9.96 6.66 -6.14
CA MET A 141 11.41 6.49 -6.15
C MET A 141 12.08 7.31 -7.26
N LEU A 142 11.47 7.44 -8.44
CA LEU A 142 11.98 8.32 -9.50
C LEU A 142 12.01 9.79 -9.06
N ILE A 143 10.91 10.28 -8.49
CA ILE A 143 10.83 11.66 -7.98
C ILE A 143 11.85 11.87 -6.85
N LEU A 144 11.91 10.95 -5.89
CA LEU A 144 12.86 11.03 -4.79
C LEU A 144 14.31 10.98 -5.28
N SER A 145 14.62 10.21 -6.34
CA SER A 145 15.96 10.15 -6.92
C SER A 145 16.48 11.52 -7.39
N ALA A 146 15.58 12.42 -7.79
CA ALA A 146 15.90 13.80 -8.13
C ALA A 146 15.89 14.73 -6.90
N THR A 147 14.91 14.57 -5.99
CA THR A 147 14.75 15.51 -4.86
C THR A 147 15.70 15.26 -3.70
N ILE A 148 16.33 14.07 -3.57
CA ILE A 148 17.29 13.79 -2.47
C ILE A 148 18.47 14.77 -2.42
N TYR A 149 18.80 15.40 -3.55
CA TYR A 149 19.87 16.40 -3.61
C TYR A 149 19.54 17.65 -2.78
N PHE A 150 18.27 17.97 -2.58
CA PHE A 150 17.82 19.07 -1.71
C PHE A 150 18.06 18.77 -0.22
N GLY A 151 18.32 17.50 0.13
CA GLY A 151 18.52 17.04 1.51
C GLY A 151 17.22 16.67 2.22
N ALA A 152 17.36 15.83 3.27
CA ALA A 152 16.25 15.26 4.02
C ALA A 152 15.24 16.29 4.54
N ARG A 153 15.73 17.42 5.08
CA ARG A 153 14.86 18.51 5.57
C ARG A 153 13.99 19.12 4.47
N ASN A 154 14.56 19.40 3.30
CA ASN A 154 13.82 20.02 2.21
C ASN A 154 12.86 19.03 1.55
N CYS A 155 13.23 17.75 1.47
CA CYS A 155 12.28 16.70 1.06
C CYS A 155 11.10 16.61 2.04
N PHE A 156 11.35 16.66 3.35
CA PHE A 156 10.28 16.68 4.36
C PHE A 156 9.32 17.85 4.14
N ILE A 157 9.88 19.08 4.02
CA ILE A 157 9.09 20.30 3.82
C ILE A 157 8.28 20.20 2.52
N LEU A 158 8.89 19.75 1.42
CA LEU A 158 8.22 19.57 0.14
C LEU A 158 7.10 18.52 0.23
N GLY A 159 7.33 17.39 0.88
CA GLY A 159 6.32 16.36 1.08
C GLY A 159 5.13 16.85 1.91
N VAL A 160 5.38 17.55 3.01
CA VAL A 160 4.31 18.19 3.82
C VAL A 160 3.57 19.24 3.01
N ALA A 161 4.29 20.08 2.25
CA ALA A 161 3.70 21.11 1.41
C ALA A 161 2.81 20.53 0.31
N ILE A 162 3.17 19.41 -0.30
CA ILE A 162 2.32 18.72 -1.29
C ILE A 162 1.10 18.09 -0.61
N LEU A 163 1.29 17.39 0.52
CA LEU A 163 0.20 16.72 1.24
C LEU A 163 -0.87 17.70 1.73
N ILE A 164 -0.48 18.89 2.18
CA ILE A 164 -1.39 19.96 2.62
C ILE A 164 -1.87 20.79 1.41
N GLY A 165 -0.96 21.12 0.50
CA GLY A 165 -1.21 22.00 -0.64
C GLY A 165 -2.20 21.41 -1.64
N GLN A 166 -2.23 20.08 -1.79
CA GLN A 166 -3.18 19.42 -2.69
C GLN A 166 -4.64 19.74 -2.34
N GLU A 167 -4.97 19.97 -1.06
CA GLU A 167 -6.34 20.24 -0.61
C GLU A 167 -6.87 21.56 -1.24
N PHE A 168 -5.97 22.48 -1.57
CA PHE A 168 -6.29 23.74 -2.24
C PHE A 168 -6.26 23.66 -3.76
N VAL A 169 -5.61 22.64 -4.33
CA VAL A 169 -5.40 22.51 -5.78
C VAL A 169 -6.43 21.57 -6.41
N LEU A 170 -6.70 20.43 -5.76
CA LEU A 170 -7.57 19.38 -6.28
C LEU A 170 -8.99 19.84 -6.65
N PRO A 171 -9.65 20.74 -5.87
CA PRO A 171 -10.99 21.21 -6.24
C PRO A 171 -11.07 21.94 -7.59
N TYR A 172 -9.94 22.42 -8.11
CA TYR A 172 -9.86 23.14 -9.39
C TYR A 172 -9.34 22.28 -10.55
N LEU A 173 -8.99 21.01 -10.29
CA LEU A 173 -8.52 20.09 -11.32
C LEU A 173 -9.67 19.25 -11.88
N PRO A 174 -9.61 18.84 -13.16
CA PRO A 174 -10.60 17.91 -13.69
C PRO A 174 -10.50 16.56 -12.97
N ILE A 175 -11.65 16.00 -12.63
CA ILE A 175 -11.73 14.70 -11.96
C ILE A 175 -11.59 13.60 -13.02
N GLY A 176 -10.57 12.76 -12.86
CA GLY A 176 -10.38 11.61 -13.73
C GLY A 176 -11.39 10.49 -13.42
N THR A 177 -11.54 9.57 -14.36
CA THR A 177 -12.44 8.42 -14.22
C THR A 177 -11.68 7.13 -14.51
N MET A 178 -12.03 6.04 -13.82
CA MET A 178 -11.27 4.79 -13.90
C MET A 178 -11.49 4.01 -15.22
N PHE A 179 -12.67 4.15 -15.85
CA PHE A 179 -13.10 3.29 -16.96
C PHE A 179 -13.63 4.04 -18.20
N ARG A 180 -13.27 5.31 -18.39
CA ARG A 180 -13.61 6.09 -19.59
C ARG A 180 -12.49 6.19 -20.63
N GLY A 181 -11.23 6.30 -20.20
CA GLY A 181 -10.05 6.17 -21.06
C GLY A 181 -9.69 7.40 -21.89
N ASP A 182 -10.38 8.52 -21.66
CA ASP A 182 -10.21 9.80 -22.36
C ASP A 182 -9.60 10.90 -21.48
N ASN A 183 -9.16 10.57 -20.26
CA ASN A 183 -8.54 11.56 -19.39
C ASN A 183 -7.17 11.98 -19.95
N PRO A 184 -6.83 13.28 -19.94
CA PRO A 184 -5.46 13.71 -20.19
C PRO A 184 -4.48 13.01 -19.23
N ALA A 185 -3.44 12.37 -19.77
CA ALA A 185 -2.53 11.53 -18.98
C ALA A 185 -1.90 12.25 -17.77
N TRP A 186 -1.66 13.57 -17.87
CA TRP A 186 -1.06 14.36 -16.78
C TRP A 186 -1.97 14.46 -15.54
N ILE A 187 -3.29 14.32 -15.68
CA ILE A 187 -4.23 14.36 -14.55
C ILE A 187 -4.00 13.20 -13.59
N SER A 188 -3.51 12.07 -14.11
CA SER A 188 -3.17 10.90 -13.30
C SER A 188 -2.13 11.18 -12.20
N LEU A 189 -1.36 12.28 -12.32
CA LEU A 189 -0.46 12.75 -11.28
C LEU A 189 -1.21 13.15 -9.99
N PHE A 190 -2.44 13.64 -10.12
CA PHE A 190 -3.20 14.27 -9.05
C PHE A 190 -4.42 13.46 -8.61
N THR A 191 -5.13 12.81 -9.54
CA THR A 191 -6.36 12.06 -9.28
C THR A 191 -6.32 10.68 -9.95
N MET A 192 -7.21 9.77 -9.55
CA MET A 192 -7.39 8.53 -10.31
C MET A 192 -7.84 8.86 -11.73
N ALA A 193 -7.21 8.27 -12.73
CA ALA A 193 -7.51 8.56 -14.12
C ALA A 193 -7.24 7.35 -15.01
N SER A 194 -7.89 7.32 -16.16
CA SER A 194 -7.61 6.34 -17.20
C SER A 194 -7.41 6.99 -18.56
N PHE A 195 -6.48 6.45 -19.33
CA PHE A 195 -6.15 6.95 -20.66
C PHE A 195 -5.67 5.82 -21.58
N LYS A 196 -5.97 5.94 -22.88
CA LYS A 196 -5.42 5.04 -23.89
C LYS A 196 -3.99 5.46 -24.26
N ALA A 197 -3.08 4.48 -24.28
CA ALA A 197 -1.68 4.66 -24.66
C ALA A 197 -1.27 3.52 -25.61
N GLY A 198 -1.44 3.73 -26.91
CA GLY A 198 -1.24 2.69 -27.92
C GLY A 198 -2.22 1.52 -27.70
N PRO A 199 -1.75 0.26 -27.57
CA PRO A 199 -2.63 -0.89 -27.32
C PRO A 199 -3.09 -0.98 -25.87
N PHE A 200 -2.59 -0.13 -24.98
CA PHE A 200 -2.87 -0.20 -23.55
C PHE A 200 -4.00 0.73 -23.14
N TYR A 201 -4.84 0.22 -22.26
CA TYR A 201 -5.79 0.98 -21.46
C TYR A 201 -5.18 1.16 -20.06
N ALA A 202 -4.52 2.30 -19.84
CA ALA A 202 -3.83 2.57 -18.59
C ALA A 202 -4.82 3.11 -17.56
N VAL A 203 -4.83 2.52 -16.37
CA VAL A 203 -5.67 2.95 -15.25
C VAL A 203 -4.78 3.24 -14.06
N VAL A 204 -4.63 4.51 -13.70
CA VAL A 204 -3.81 4.93 -12.57
C VAL A 204 -4.67 4.98 -11.32
N GLY A 205 -4.54 3.95 -10.47
CA GLY A 205 -5.25 3.86 -9.20
C GLY A 205 -4.52 4.56 -8.04
N TYR A 206 -3.20 4.72 -8.13
CA TYR A 206 -2.40 5.37 -7.09
C TYR A 206 -1.78 6.65 -7.61
N THR A 207 -2.27 7.80 -7.12
CA THR A 207 -1.90 9.15 -7.58
C THR A 207 -0.43 9.49 -7.28
N PRO A 208 0.46 9.51 -8.29
CA PRO A 208 1.90 9.52 -8.04
C PRO A 208 2.41 10.72 -7.24
N LEU A 209 1.84 11.90 -7.39
CA LEU A 209 2.33 13.09 -6.70
C LEU A 209 2.20 12.96 -5.17
N GLN A 210 1.02 12.54 -4.71
CA GLN A 210 0.71 12.40 -3.29
C GLN A 210 1.44 11.26 -2.62
N TRP A 211 1.54 10.10 -3.29
CA TRP A 211 2.33 9.00 -2.74
C TRP A 211 3.83 9.37 -2.67
N SER A 212 4.31 10.18 -3.61
CA SER A 212 5.67 10.73 -3.56
C SER A 212 5.86 11.69 -2.39
N ALA A 213 4.84 12.48 -2.05
CA ALA A 213 4.83 13.33 -0.87
C ALA A 213 5.01 12.50 0.42
N ILE A 214 4.26 11.42 0.58
CA ILE A 214 4.38 10.50 1.72
C ILE A 214 5.77 9.86 1.78
N MET A 215 6.33 9.45 0.63
CA MET A 215 7.68 8.89 0.59
C MET A 215 8.75 9.93 0.98
N MET A 216 8.61 11.19 0.53
CA MET A 216 9.51 12.29 0.91
C MET A 216 9.42 12.62 2.40
N ILE A 217 8.23 12.60 2.99
CA ILE A 217 8.03 12.73 4.45
C ILE A 217 8.76 11.57 5.17
N GLY A 218 8.63 10.34 4.66
CA GLY A 218 9.32 9.17 5.19
C GLY A 218 10.85 9.32 5.16
N TYR A 219 11.40 9.75 4.03
CA TYR A 219 12.83 10.02 3.86
C TYR A 219 13.31 11.13 4.81
N GLY A 220 12.53 12.21 4.93
CA GLY A 220 12.80 13.32 5.83
C GLY A 220 12.77 12.99 7.32
N THR A 221 12.02 11.95 7.70
CA THR A 221 11.89 11.49 9.10
C THR A 221 12.89 10.40 9.48
N MET A 222 13.85 10.08 8.61
CA MET A 222 14.90 9.07 8.89
C MET A 222 15.63 9.30 10.22
N GLY A 223 15.84 10.56 10.62
CA GLY A 223 16.56 10.93 11.84
C GLY A 223 15.87 10.44 13.12
N ILE A 224 14.55 10.22 13.10
CA ILE A 224 13.82 9.61 14.22
C ILE A 224 14.38 8.23 14.54
N PHE A 225 14.66 7.47 13.49
CA PHE A 225 15.08 6.08 13.52
C PHE A 225 16.59 5.90 13.73
N GLN A 226 17.33 7.00 13.82
CA GLN A 226 18.75 7.04 14.20
C GLN A 226 18.94 7.37 15.70
N LYS A 227 17.87 7.76 16.40
CA LYS A 227 17.87 8.02 17.85
C LYS A 227 17.95 6.72 18.63
N GLU A 228 18.37 6.83 19.88
CA GLU A 228 18.32 5.73 20.85
C GLU A 228 16.88 5.20 21.00
N PRO A 229 16.68 3.88 21.20
CA PRO A 229 15.35 3.26 21.20
C PRO A 229 14.34 3.96 22.11
N THR A 230 14.75 4.35 23.33
CA THR A 230 13.88 5.03 24.29
C THR A 230 13.39 6.38 23.78
N GLU A 231 14.28 7.18 23.19
CA GLU A 231 13.95 8.50 22.65
C GLU A 231 13.10 8.38 21.38
N ARG A 232 13.49 7.48 20.47
CA ARG A 232 12.74 7.14 19.26
C ARG A 232 11.30 6.75 19.60
N ASP A 233 11.13 5.83 20.54
CA ASP A 233 9.80 5.31 20.88
C ASP A 233 8.94 6.38 21.57
N ALA A 234 9.53 7.22 22.42
CA ALA A 234 8.82 8.35 23.02
C ALA A 234 8.36 9.35 21.95
N LEU A 235 9.22 9.66 20.97
CA LEU A 235 8.88 10.55 19.86
C LEU A 235 7.80 9.96 18.95
N LEU A 236 7.89 8.67 18.60
CA LEU A 236 6.88 7.97 17.80
C LEU A 236 5.50 7.96 18.49
N ARG A 237 5.45 7.72 19.80
CA ARG A 237 4.20 7.83 20.58
C ARG A 237 3.64 9.24 20.55
N LYS A 238 4.50 10.24 20.77
CA LYS A 238 4.08 11.65 20.74
C LYS A 238 3.50 12.03 19.39
N ILE A 239 4.19 11.70 18.29
CA ILE A 239 3.71 11.94 16.92
C ILE A 239 2.37 11.22 16.69
N GLY A 240 2.28 9.95 17.06
CA GLY A 240 1.08 9.15 16.86
C GLY A 240 -0.13 9.71 17.59
N ILE A 241 0.03 10.05 18.87
CA ILE A 241 -1.02 10.70 19.68
C ILE A 241 -1.40 12.07 19.10
N SER A 242 -0.40 12.88 18.72
CA SER A 242 -0.65 14.19 18.10
C SER A 242 -1.43 14.09 16.79
N PHE A 243 -1.14 13.11 15.93
CA PHE A 243 -1.90 12.89 14.69
C PHE A 243 -3.33 12.44 14.95
N ILE A 244 -3.55 11.55 15.93
CA ILE A 244 -4.91 11.11 16.29
C ILE A 244 -5.72 12.29 16.85
N ILE A 245 -5.14 13.09 17.75
CA ILE A 245 -5.81 14.28 18.30
C ILE A 245 -6.10 15.29 17.18
N ALA A 246 -5.12 15.59 16.33
CA ALA A 246 -5.28 16.51 15.21
C ALA A 246 -6.36 16.02 14.23
N PHE A 247 -6.42 14.71 13.96
CA PHE A 247 -7.48 14.11 13.15
C PHE A 247 -8.86 14.42 13.73
N PHE A 248 -9.12 14.13 15.01
CA PHE A 248 -10.44 14.38 15.60
C PHE A 248 -10.81 15.86 15.64
N VAL A 249 -9.85 16.75 15.92
CA VAL A 249 -10.08 18.20 15.95
C VAL A 249 -10.40 18.74 14.55
N ILE A 250 -9.60 18.36 13.54
CA ILE A 250 -9.76 18.86 12.18
C ILE A 250 -11.00 18.22 11.54
N ARG A 251 -11.14 16.88 11.61
CA ARG A 251 -12.31 16.15 11.08
C ARG A 251 -13.61 16.59 11.74
N GLY A 252 -13.60 16.85 13.04
CA GLY A 252 -14.77 17.32 13.79
C GLY A 252 -15.25 18.71 13.37
N SER A 253 -14.35 19.58 12.86
CA SER A 253 -14.75 20.87 12.31
C SER A 253 -15.29 20.79 10.89
N ASP A 254 -14.91 19.74 10.15
CA ASP A 254 -15.30 19.50 8.75
C ASP A 254 -14.95 20.62 7.76
N LEU A 255 -13.99 21.49 8.13
CA LEU A 255 -13.59 22.65 7.32
C LEU A 255 -12.36 22.40 6.43
N PHE A 256 -11.53 21.41 6.78
CA PHE A 256 -10.22 21.22 6.15
C PHE A 256 -9.73 19.77 6.26
N GLY A 257 -8.82 19.38 5.37
CA GLY A 257 -8.00 18.17 5.51
C GLY A 257 -8.58 16.90 4.89
N ASP A 258 -9.80 16.95 4.36
CA ASP A 258 -10.37 15.95 3.47
C ASP A 258 -11.42 16.60 2.56
N PRO A 259 -11.49 16.24 1.27
CA PRO A 259 -12.57 16.72 0.39
C PRO A 259 -13.92 16.05 0.66
N ASN A 260 -13.95 14.92 1.36
CA ASN A 260 -15.18 14.22 1.71
C ASN A 260 -15.75 14.71 3.05
N HIS A 261 -16.79 15.53 3.00
CA HIS A 261 -17.53 16.01 4.16
C HIS A 261 -18.31 14.88 4.84
N TRP A 262 -18.32 14.83 6.18
CA TRP A 262 -19.17 13.88 6.91
C TRP A 262 -20.53 14.49 7.27
N GLN A 263 -21.54 13.63 7.42
CA GLN A 263 -22.87 14.04 7.84
C GLN A 263 -23.49 13.05 8.83
N MET A 264 -24.52 13.52 9.54
CA MET A 264 -25.34 12.65 10.38
C MET A 264 -26.23 11.79 9.50
N GLN A 265 -26.06 10.46 9.59
CA GLN A 265 -26.76 9.50 8.75
C GLN A 265 -28.13 9.12 9.34
N GLU A 266 -29.17 9.06 8.49
CA GLU A 266 -30.53 8.70 8.90
C GLU A 266 -30.63 7.25 9.45
N LEU A 267 -29.74 6.36 8.98
CA LEU A 267 -29.63 4.97 9.42
C LEU A 267 -29.08 4.81 10.86
N GLY A 268 -28.67 5.91 11.49
CA GLY A 268 -28.31 5.98 12.90
C GLY A 268 -26.82 6.18 13.16
N MET A 269 -26.46 6.18 14.44
CA MET A 269 -25.12 6.58 14.91
C MET A 269 -23.99 5.72 14.32
N LEU A 270 -24.21 4.44 14.06
CA LEU A 270 -23.18 3.57 13.51
C LEU A 270 -22.78 3.99 12.09
N SER A 271 -23.76 4.27 11.22
CA SER A 271 -23.52 4.79 9.88
C SER A 271 -22.87 6.17 9.91
N THR A 272 -23.24 7.04 10.85
CA THR A 272 -22.57 8.32 11.08
C THR A 272 -21.09 8.13 11.47
N VAL A 273 -20.78 7.16 12.33
CA VAL A 273 -19.38 6.85 12.68
C VAL A 273 -18.63 6.35 11.45
N PHE A 274 -19.25 5.51 10.62
CA PHE A 274 -18.65 5.03 9.38
C PHE A 274 -18.32 6.16 8.41
N ASP A 275 -19.24 7.12 8.26
CA ASP A 275 -19.05 8.31 7.43
C ASP A 275 -17.98 9.25 8.01
N PHE A 276 -17.95 9.43 9.34
CA PHE A 276 -16.91 10.23 10.01
C PHE A 276 -15.49 9.70 9.70
N PHE A 277 -15.32 8.39 9.64
CA PHE A 277 -14.05 7.73 9.33
C PHE A 277 -13.84 7.45 7.83
N ASN A 278 -14.81 7.79 6.97
CA ASN A 278 -14.72 7.67 5.52
C ASN A 278 -13.90 8.83 4.91
N VAL A 279 -12.58 8.73 5.05
CA VAL A 279 -11.62 9.74 4.55
C VAL A 279 -10.97 9.32 3.24
N SER A 280 -10.68 10.30 2.40
CA SER A 280 -10.24 10.14 1.01
C SER A 280 -8.86 9.48 0.90
N LYS A 281 -8.83 8.29 0.30
CA LYS A 281 -7.60 7.53 0.02
C LYS A 281 -6.95 7.87 -1.33
N TYR A 282 -7.75 8.33 -2.30
CA TYR A 282 -7.31 8.51 -3.68
C TYR A 282 -7.83 9.83 -4.28
N PRO A 283 -7.04 10.90 -4.22
CA PRO A 283 -5.72 10.99 -3.59
C PRO A 283 -5.78 10.88 -2.05
N PRO A 284 -4.68 10.47 -1.37
CA PRO A 284 -4.66 10.38 0.08
C PRO A 284 -4.69 11.78 0.69
N SER A 285 -5.75 12.10 1.43
CA SER A 285 -5.92 13.37 2.13
C SER A 285 -5.01 13.51 3.34
N LEU A 286 -4.93 14.73 3.90
CA LEU A 286 -4.26 14.96 5.16
C LEU A 286 -4.86 14.13 6.31
N LEU A 287 -6.20 14.07 6.40
CA LEU A 287 -6.89 13.33 7.45
C LEU A 287 -6.73 11.82 7.29
N PHE A 288 -6.76 11.30 6.05
CA PHE A 288 -6.39 9.91 5.76
C PHE A 288 -4.96 9.60 6.24
N PHE A 289 -4.00 10.48 5.95
CA PHE A 289 -2.62 10.31 6.41
C PHE A 289 -2.53 10.29 7.95
N MET A 290 -3.20 11.20 8.64
CA MET A 290 -3.16 11.29 10.11
C MET A 290 -3.75 10.05 10.79
N ILE A 291 -4.95 9.63 10.39
CA ILE A 291 -5.64 8.51 11.06
C ILE A 291 -5.02 7.14 10.73
N THR A 292 -4.28 7.05 9.63
CA THR A 292 -3.57 5.81 9.26
C THR A 292 -2.15 5.75 9.85
N ILE A 293 -1.38 6.83 9.76
CA ILE A 293 0.00 6.88 10.29
C ILE A 293 0.03 7.03 11.80
N GLY A 294 -0.93 7.75 12.40
CA GLY A 294 -0.98 8.00 13.85
C GLY A 294 -0.95 6.73 14.68
N PRO A 295 -1.93 5.82 14.53
CA PRO A 295 -1.95 4.53 15.22
C PRO A 295 -0.71 3.68 14.91
N MET A 296 -0.24 3.71 13.67
CA MET A 296 0.89 2.88 13.23
C MET A 296 2.24 3.38 13.77
N ALA A 297 2.38 4.68 14.02
CA ALA A 297 3.52 5.23 14.76
C ALA A 297 3.51 4.75 16.23
N ILE A 298 2.33 4.68 16.87
CA ILE A 298 2.19 4.12 18.22
C ILE A 298 2.57 2.64 18.22
N VAL A 299 2.02 1.82 17.32
CA VAL A 299 2.38 0.39 17.21
C VAL A 299 3.88 0.23 16.98
N CYS A 300 4.47 1.03 16.08
CA CYS A 300 5.91 1.01 15.80
C CYS A 300 6.76 1.34 17.05
N SER A 301 6.28 2.21 17.93
CA SER A 301 6.97 2.55 19.19
C SER A 301 7.01 1.41 20.22
N TYR A 302 6.16 0.38 20.07
CA TYR A 302 6.12 -0.80 20.94
C TYR A 302 6.76 -2.02 20.28
N ALA A 303 7.08 -1.96 18.98
CA ALA A 303 7.58 -3.09 18.20
C ALA A 303 8.85 -3.72 18.80
N ASP A 304 9.77 -2.91 19.34
CA ASP A 304 11.00 -3.45 19.94
C ASP A 304 10.75 -4.15 21.29
N ARG A 305 9.68 -3.79 22.01
CA ARG A 305 9.28 -4.42 23.27
C ARG A 305 8.54 -5.74 23.08
N MET A 306 7.94 -5.96 21.91
CA MET A 306 7.29 -7.22 21.59
C MET A 306 8.34 -8.34 21.47
N GLN A 307 7.96 -9.56 21.83
CA GLN A 307 8.81 -10.75 21.77
C GLN A 307 7.95 -11.98 21.40
N GLY A 308 8.61 -13.05 20.97
CA GLY A 308 7.97 -14.33 20.66
C GLY A 308 7.53 -14.49 19.20
N TRP A 309 6.85 -15.61 18.94
CA TRP A 309 6.58 -16.14 17.60
C TRP A 309 5.84 -15.16 16.68
N LEU A 310 4.95 -14.33 17.23
CA LEU A 310 4.19 -13.35 16.45
C LEU A 310 5.13 -12.28 15.88
N LYS A 311 5.99 -11.69 16.71
CA LYS A 311 6.98 -10.70 16.25
C LYS A 311 7.93 -11.31 15.23
N ASP A 312 8.43 -12.51 15.49
CA ASP A 312 9.36 -13.19 14.58
C ASP A 312 8.72 -13.45 13.21
N THR A 313 7.45 -13.81 13.20
CA THR A 313 6.65 -13.99 11.97
C THR A 313 6.49 -12.68 11.21
N LEU A 314 6.09 -11.61 11.89
CA LEU A 314 5.95 -10.28 11.28
C LEU A 314 7.27 -9.79 10.70
N VAL A 315 8.36 -9.87 11.46
CA VAL A 315 9.70 -9.48 11.00
C VAL A 315 10.15 -10.32 9.80
N MET A 316 9.88 -11.63 9.81
CA MET A 316 10.23 -12.51 8.69
C MET A 316 9.51 -12.07 7.40
N LEU A 317 8.18 -11.88 7.46
CA LEU A 317 7.40 -11.45 6.30
C LEU A 317 7.84 -10.06 5.81
N GLY A 318 8.07 -9.13 6.73
CA GLY A 318 8.48 -7.77 6.42
C GLY A 318 9.89 -7.62 5.84
N ARG A 319 10.71 -8.69 5.88
CA ARG A 319 12.01 -8.75 5.20
C ARG A 319 11.94 -9.17 3.74
N VAL A 320 10.81 -9.74 3.29
CA VAL A 320 10.58 -10.16 1.91
C VAL A 320 9.26 -9.62 1.32
N PRO A 321 8.91 -8.33 1.55
CA PRO A 321 7.59 -7.83 1.23
C PRO A 321 7.29 -7.81 -0.27
N PHE A 322 8.30 -7.54 -1.11
CA PHE A 322 8.12 -7.53 -2.56
C PHE A 322 7.86 -8.94 -3.11
N ALA A 323 8.59 -9.96 -2.63
CA ALA A 323 8.35 -11.34 -3.03
C ALA A 323 6.95 -11.82 -2.62
N PHE A 324 6.51 -11.46 -1.42
CA PHE A 324 5.13 -11.70 -0.99
C PHE A 324 4.14 -10.99 -1.94
N TYR A 325 4.37 -9.70 -2.22
CA TYR A 325 3.47 -8.91 -3.06
C TYR A 325 3.31 -9.52 -4.46
N VAL A 326 4.38 -9.94 -5.12
CA VAL A 326 4.24 -10.52 -6.46
C VAL A 326 3.48 -11.84 -6.42
N VAL A 327 3.87 -12.77 -5.53
CA VAL A 327 3.32 -14.12 -5.55
C VAL A 327 1.90 -14.20 -5.01
N HIS A 328 1.54 -13.38 -4.02
CA HIS A 328 0.18 -13.45 -3.44
C HIS A 328 -0.90 -13.05 -4.46
N PHE A 329 -0.64 -12.12 -5.38
CA PHE A 329 -1.62 -11.76 -6.42
C PHE A 329 -1.95 -12.95 -7.33
N TYR A 330 -0.92 -13.64 -7.83
CA TYR A 330 -1.12 -14.86 -8.63
C TYR A 330 -1.80 -15.96 -7.82
N LEU A 331 -1.39 -16.18 -6.57
CA LEU A 331 -2.00 -17.19 -5.71
C LEU A 331 -3.50 -16.91 -5.49
N ILE A 332 -3.85 -15.68 -5.11
CA ILE A 332 -5.24 -15.27 -4.87
C ILE A 332 -6.07 -15.44 -6.14
N HIS A 333 -5.58 -14.97 -7.28
CA HIS A 333 -6.31 -15.07 -8.53
C HIS A 333 -6.49 -16.55 -8.95
N LEU A 334 -5.46 -17.38 -8.90
CA LEU A 334 -5.57 -18.81 -9.21
C LEU A 334 -6.57 -19.54 -8.29
N LEU A 335 -6.55 -19.23 -6.98
CA LEU A 335 -7.53 -19.77 -6.05
C LEU A 335 -8.95 -19.27 -6.38
N SER A 336 -9.10 -18.02 -6.83
CA SER A 336 -10.41 -17.47 -7.21
C SER A 336 -10.98 -18.13 -8.47
N VAL A 337 -10.11 -18.46 -9.45
CA VAL A 337 -10.49 -19.25 -10.63
C VAL A 337 -10.96 -20.63 -10.21
N ALA A 338 -10.18 -21.33 -9.37
CA ALA A 338 -10.56 -22.66 -8.88
C ALA A 338 -11.88 -22.62 -8.09
N PHE A 339 -12.08 -21.59 -7.26
CA PHE A 339 -13.31 -21.40 -6.51
C PHE A 339 -14.50 -21.08 -7.43
N GLY A 340 -14.32 -20.25 -8.46
CA GLY A 340 -15.35 -19.96 -9.46
C GLY A 340 -15.76 -21.20 -10.24
N MET A 341 -14.80 -22.04 -10.65
CA MET A 341 -15.07 -23.33 -11.28
C MET A 341 -15.84 -24.27 -10.36
N PHE A 342 -15.51 -24.29 -9.06
CA PHE A 342 -16.26 -25.05 -8.06
C PHE A 342 -17.71 -24.54 -7.90
N GLN A 343 -17.95 -23.24 -8.09
CA GLN A 343 -19.28 -22.64 -8.10
C GLN A 343 -20.03 -22.78 -9.43
N GLY A 344 -19.43 -23.42 -10.45
CA GLY A 344 -20.05 -23.67 -11.74
C GLY A 344 -19.81 -22.61 -12.81
N PHE A 345 -18.85 -21.69 -12.61
CA PHE A 345 -18.42 -20.72 -13.62
C PHE A 345 -17.32 -21.29 -14.51
N GLU A 346 -17.30 -20.87 -15.77
CA GLU A 346 -16.25 -21.24 -16.72
C GLU A 346 -14.93 -20.53 -16.40
N MET A 347 -13.80 -21.19 -16.68
CA MET A 347 -12.47 -20.62 -16.43
C MET A 347 -12.27 -19.24 -17.10
N GLU A 348 -12.76 -19.07 -18.34
CA GLU A 348 -12.68 -17.80 -19.07
C GLU A 348 -13.53 -16.67 -18.46
N GLN A 349 -14.55 -17.01 -17.67
CA GLN A 349 -15.32 -16.02 -16.91
C GLN A 349 -14.53 -15.50 -15.69
N MET A 350 -13.58 -16.30 -15.21
CA MET A 350 -12.74 -15.97 -14.06
C MET A 350 -11.36 -15.44 -14.46
N ARG A 351 -10.88 -15.69 -15.68
CA ARG A 351 -9.59 -15.22 -16.20
C ARG A 351 -9.65 -13.75 -16.64
N ARG A 352 -9.99 -12.86 -15.71
CA ARG A 352 -10.19 -11.41 -15.91
C ARG A 352 -10.04 -10.67 -14.59
N MET A 353 -10.04 -9.33 -14.64
CA MET A 353 -10.01 -8.54 -13.42
C MET A 353 -11.26 -8.81 -12.56
N PHE A 354 -11.07 -8.93 -11.24
CA PHE A 354 -12.14 -9.23 -10.27
C PHE A 354 -13.36 -8.32 -10.35
N ILE A 355 -13.19 -7.07 -10.81
CA ILE A 355 -14.29 -6.10 -11.03
C ILE A 355 -15.26 -6.59 -12.12
N PHE A 356 -14.81 -7.45 -13.03
CA PHE A 356 -15.59 -8.00 -14.13
C PHE A 356 -16.04 -9.45 -13.90
N TYR A 357 -15.95 -9.95 -12.67
CA TYR A 357 -16.43 -11.29 -12.33
C TYR A 357 -17.96 -11.40 -12.48
N PRO A 358 -18.46 -12.58 -12.89
CA PRO A 358 -19.88 -12.76 -13.18
C PRO A 358 -20.75 -12.63 -11.92
N GLU A 359 -21.96 -12.10 -12.08
CA GLU A 359 -22.93 -12.04 -10.98
C GLU A 359 -23.21 -13.46 -10.42
N GLY A 360 -23.37 -13.54 -9.10
CA GLY A 360 -23.56 -14.80 -8.37
C GLY A 360 -22.27 -15.51 -7.94
N TYR A 361 -21.10 -15.11 -8.47
CA TYR A 361 -19.80 -15.58 -7.97
C TYR A 361 -19.48 -14.98 -6.59
N GLY A 362 -18.80 -15.76 -5.75
CA GLY A 362 -18.16 -15.29 -4.52
C GLY A 362 -18.73 -15.89 -3.25
N THR A 363 -18.32 -15.35 -2.10
CA THR A 363 -18.69 -15.81 -0.77
C THR A 363 -18.91 -14.63 0.18
N ASN A 364 -19.53 -14.92 1.32
CA ASN A 364 -19.63 -13.99 2.44
C ASN A 364 -18.26 -13.73 3.09
N LEU A 365 -18.24 -12.78 4.05
CA LEU A 365 -17.03 -12.36 4.75
C LEU A 365 -16.33 -13.48 5.53
N VAL A 366 -17.07 -14.48 6.03
CA VAL A 366 -16.47 -15.64 6.71
C VAL A 366 -15.64 -16.46 5.74
N GLY A 367 -16.16 -16.69 4.53
CA GLY A 367 -15.40 -17.36 3.47
C GLY A 367 -14.16 -16.56 3.05
N VAL A 368 -14.27 -15.23 2.94
CA VAL A 368 -13.12 -14.34 2.68
C VAL A 368 -12.03 -14.52 3.73
N TYR A 369 -12.37 -14.55 5.02
CA TYR A 369 -11.39 -14.78 6.09
C TYR A 369 -10.78 -16.18 6.05
N ALA A 370 -11.57 -17.22 5.73
CA ALA A 370 -11.07 -18.58 5.58
C ALA A 370 -10.04 -18.67 4.44
N VAL A 371 -10.35 -18.10 3.28
CA VAL A 371 -9.41 -18.04 2.15
C VAL A 371 -8.17 -17.21 2.49
N TRP A 372 -8.32 -16.11 3.21
CA TRP A 372 -7.19 -15.29 3.66
C TRP A 372 -6.24 -16.08 4.57
N LEU A 373 -6.76 -16.88 5.51
CA LEU A 373 -5.94 -17.75 6.35
C LEU A 373 -5.22 -18.82 5.51
N ILE A 374 -5.87 -19.40 4.50
CA ILE A 374 -5.25 -20.35 3.56
C ILE A 374 -4.11 -19.68 2.79
N VAL A 375 -4.35 -18.49 2.22
CA VAL A 375 -3.33 -17.70 1.52
C VAL A 375 -2.14 -17.43 2.44
N MET A 376 -2.39 -17.00 3.69
CA MET A 376 -1.33 -16.75 4.65
C MET A 376 -0.53 -18.01 5.01
N ALA A 377 -1.21 -19.15 5.17
CA ALA A 377 -0.57 -20.44 5.46
C ALA A 377 0.32 -20.92 4.31
N ILE A 378 -0.08 -20.70 3.05
CA ILE A 378 0.71 -21.04 1.86
C ILE A 378 1.87 -20.05 1.68
N MET A 379 1.62 -18.75 1.89
CA MET A 379 2.63 -17.70 1.66
C MET A 379 3.75 -17.72 2.70
N TYR A 380 3.49 -18.16 3.93
CA TYR A 380 4.49 -18.20 4.99
C TYR A 380 5.74 -19.06 4.66
N PRO A 381 5.62 -20.36 4.27
CA PRO A 381 6.78 -21.17 3.92
C PRO A 381 7.51 -20.64 2.69
N PHE A 382 6.79 -20.11 1.70
CA PHE A 382 7.39 -19.46 0.52
C PHE A 382 8.24 -18.24 0.93
N CYS A 383 7.72 -17.37 1.79
CA CYS A 383 8.44 -16.20 2.28
C CYS A 383 9.66 -16.59 3.11
N LYS A 384 9.54 -17.62 3.94
CA LYS A 384 10.67 -18.17 4.72
C LYS A 384 11.76 -18.71 3.81
N TRP A 385 11.41 -19.41 2.74
CA TRP A 385 12.34 -19.88 1.72
C TRP A 385 13.05 -18.72 1.00
N MET A 386 12.29 -17.71 0.55
CA MET A 386 12.85 -16.50 -0.08
C MET A 386 13.78 -15.72 0.86
N TYR A 387 13.43 -15.65 2.14
CA TYR A 387 14.27 -15.02 3.16
C TYR A 387 15.61 -15.75 3.30
N ASN A 388 15.59 -17.09 3.34
CA ASN A 388 16.82 -17.89 3.41
C ASN A 388 17.69 -17.74 2.16
N ILE A 389 17.09 -17.62 0.97
CA ILE A 389 17.79 -17.31 -0.28
C ILE A 389 18.48 -15.96 -0.19
N LYS A 390 17.76 -14.91 0.20
CA LYS A 390 18.31 -13.56 0.34
C LYS A 390 19.43 -13.47 1.39
N ARG A 391 19.43 -14.36 2.38
CA ARG A 391 20.49 -14.44 3.39
C ARG A 391 21.73 -15.19 2.88
N SER A 392 21.54 -16.24 2.09
CA SER A 392 22.63 -17.13 1.62
C SER A 392 23.29 -16.66 0.33
N ARG A 393 22.57 -15.92 -0.52
CA ARG A 393 23.03 -15.51 -1.86
C ARG A 393 23.22 -14.01 -1.97
N LYS A 394 24.20 -13.61 -2.80
CA LYS A 394 24.61 -12.20 -3.00
C LYS A 394 24.32 -11.69 -4.41
N ASP A 395 23.50 -12.38 -5.20
CA ASP A 395 23.20 -12.01 -6.58
C ASP A 395 22.66 -10.58 -6.70
N TRP A 396 22.92 -9.93 -7.84
CA TRP A 396 22.55 -8.53 -8.06
C TRP A 396 21.03 -8.33 -8.09
N TRP A 397 20.28 -9.25 -8.70
CA TRP A 397 18.82 -9.17 -8.84
C TRP A 397 18.08 -9.29 -7.50
N LEU A 398 18.68 -9.94 -6.50
CA LEU A 398 18.10 -10.04 -5.14
C LEU A 398 18.00 -8.68 -4.43
N SER A 399 18.71 -7.66 -4.90
CA SER A 399 18.57 -6.28 -4.40
C SER A 399 17.34 -5.54 -4.97
N TYR A 400 16.77 -6.08 -6.04
CA TYR A 400 15.57 -5.58 -6.72
C TYR A 400 14.30 -6.32 -6.30
N LEU A 401 14.44 -7.48 -5.65
CA LEU A 401 13.40 -8.17 -4.88
C LEU A 401 13.40 -7.71 -3.42
#